data_AF-A0A662ULU5-F1
#
_entry.id   AF-A0A662ULU5-F1
#
_cell.length_a   1.000
_cell.length_b   1.000
_cell.length_c   1.000
_cell.angle_alpha   90.00
_cell.angle_beta   90.00
_cell.angle_gamma   90.00
#
_symmetry.space_group_name_H-M   'P 1'
#
loop_
_entity.id
_entity.type
_entity.pdbx_description
1 polymer ?
#
loop_
_entity_poly.entity_id
_entity_poly.type
_entity_poly.pdbx_seq_one_letter_code
_entity_poly.pdbx_strand_id
1 'polypeptide(L)'
;MSKTLRCVEESILGITNSFSSIAKGEVLQICCFQPKNDDVKPLLLKALGLILTDGNLSALLKGYRTIVFRGVNESSVQSISKTFLQLGSCIRIRNYSPNVEKFGVPSFQVSVLSKGSFRPLKEELIKLLKSVFESPLSLFSRLSTRASAAFLAGILDGDGYVGKEKRYISIALKRSSNKGRIIHEFLRYVEAVGLISVGKYTGPPKYEVVITFPSIDYARLVSEYVYHPLKRERFLRYLRNVERSRYCGTSIEQYKAILIHASYGYLMKKGNSAILVLYIPVRQAKKGLRSITSGGILPKPLVAGGRLMIKVPKKCIPNLAKALEQSDTNRVNEKIAEVVKTYIKDYGMSP
;
A
#
# COMPACT_ATOMS: atom_id res chain seq x y z
N MET A 1 -3.95 0.92 37.49
CA MET A 1 -3.73 2.38 37.36
C MET A 1 -4.15 2.83 35.95
N SER A 2 -4.62 4.07 35.80
CA SER A 2 -5.10 4.62 34.51
C SER A 2 -4.27 5.84 34.14
N LYS A 3 -3.63 5.84 32.96
CA LYS A 3 -2.85 6.98 32.45
C LYS A 3 -3.67 7.68 31.36
N THR A 4 -3.86 8.99 31.48
CA THR A 4 -4.57 9.80 30.47
C THR A 4 -3.58 10.69 29.74
N LEU A 5 -3.55 10.60 28.41
CA LEU A 5 -2.74 11.46 27.54
C LEU A 5 -3.66 12.35 26.69
N ARG A 6 -3.34 13.64 26.57
CA ARG A 6 -3.94 14.55 25.59
C ARG A 6 -3.05 14.59 24.36
N CYS A 7 -3.65 14.51 23.16
CA CYS A 7 -2.89 14.69 21.93
C CYS A 7 -2.39 16.13 21.81
N VAL A 8 -1.08 16.33 21.87
CA VAL A 8 -0.41 17.56 21.39
C VAL A 8 -0.07 17.35 19.91
N GLU A 9 -0.08 18.42 19.12
CA GLU A 9 -0.06 18.42 17.65
C GLU A 9 1.05 17.54 17.03
N GLU A 10 2.18 17.33 17.73
CA GLU A 10 3.39 16.74 17.15
C GLU A 10 3.63 15.24 17.35
N SER A 11 2.84 14.45 18.10
CA SER A 11 3.19 13.01 18.19
C SER A 11 2.07 12.01 18.48
N ILE A 12 1.09 11.89 17.57
CA ILE A 12 0.30 10.64 17.47
C ILE A 12 1.27 9.44 17.30
N LEU A 13 2.39 9.63 16.57
CA LEU A 13 3.47 8.65 16.40
C LEU A 13 4.27 8.38 17.70
N GLY A 14 4.47 9.39 18.54
CA GLY A 14 5.16 9.24 19.84
C GLY A 14 4.29 8.49 20.86
N ILE A 15 2.97 8.74 20.82
CA ILE A 15 2.00 8.01 21.64
C ILE A 15 1.92 6.54 21.20
N THR A 16 2.05 6.22 19.90
CA THR A 16 2.02 4.82 19.42
C THR A 16 3.21 3.98 19.85
N ASN A 17 4.36 4.59 20.17
CA ASN A 17 5.54 3.88 20.70
C ASN A 17 5.40 3.48 22.18
N SER A 18 4.33 3.94 22.86
CA SER A 18 4.08 3.67 24.29
C SER A 18 3.14 2.47 24.55
N PHE A 19 2.74 1.74 23.49
CA PHE A 19 1.80 0.61 23.65
C PHE A 19 2.46 -0.64 24.20
N SER A 20 3.73 -0.87 23.86
CA SER A 20 4.55 -1.97 24.37
C SER A 20 4.82 -1.90 25.88
N SER A 21 4.71 -0.71 26.49
CA SER A 21 4.90 -0.49 27.93
C SER A 21 3.63 -0.63 28.77
N ILE A 22 2.48 -0.96 28.17
CA ILE A 22 1.22 -1.11 28.92
C ILE A 22 1.25 -2.45 29.67
N ALA A 23 1.39 -2.41 30.99
CA ALA A 23 1.42 -3.62 31.81
C ALA A 23 0.05 -4.33 31.82
N LYS A 24 0.05 -5.62 32.18
CA LYS A 24 -1.18 -6.42 32.25
C LYS A 24 -2.15 -5.77 33.24
N GLY A 25 -3.37 -5.47 32.78
CA GLY A 25 -4.41 -4.83 33.60
C GLY A 25 -4.38 -3.30 33.61
N GLU A 26 -3.37 -2.65 33.04
CA GLU A 26 -3.35 -1.20 32.86
C GLU A 26 -4.29 -0.75 31.74
N VAL A 27 -4.77 0.49 31.88
CA VAL A 27 -5.60 1.17 30.89
C VAL A 27 -4.92 2.47 30.49
N LEU A 28 -4.61 2.58 29.21
CA LEU A 28 -4.16 3.83 28.60
C LEU A 28 -5.36 4.51 27.94
N GLN A 29 -5.63 5.77 28.30
CA GLN A 29 -6.65 6.58 27.65
C GLN A 29 -6.01 7.74 26.89
N ILE A 30 -6.33 7.88 25.60
CA ILE A 30 -5.83 8.94 24.74
C ILE A 30 -7.03 9.68 24.16
N CYS A 31 -7.02 11.01 24.22
CA CYS A 31 -8.09 11.83 23.65
C CYS A 31 -7.53 12.90 22.72
N CYS A 32 -8.15 13.03 21.55
CA CYS A 32 -7.98 14.15 20.64
C CYS A 32 -9.36 14.76 20.40
N PHE A 33 -9.54 16.07 20.57
CA PHE A 33 -10.87 16.71 20.53
C PHE A 33 -11.12 17.53 19.25
N GLN A 34 -10.10 17.71 18.41
CA GLN A 34 -10.23 18.41 17.13
C GLN A 34 -9.89 17.43 16.00
N PRO A 35 -10.79 17.24 15.01
CA PRO A 35 -10.44 16.50 13.81
C PRO A 35 -9.31 17.23 13.09
N LYS A 36 -8.25 16.51 12.75
CA LYS A 36 -7.05 17.10 12.12
C LYS A 36 -7.21 17.38 10.61
N ASN A 37 -8.37 17.09 10.02
CA ASN A 37 -8.51 17.05 8.56
C ASN A 37 -9.86 17.62 8.11
N ASP A 38 -9.83 18.45 7.08
CA ASP A 38 -11.02 19.06 6.46
C ASP A 38 -11.89 18.03 5.70
N ASP A 39 -11.34 16.85 5.38
CA ASP A 39 -12.04 15.77 4.66
C ASP A 39 -12.40 14.60 5.60
N VAL A 40 -13.50 14.76 6.34
CA VAL A 40 -14.00 13.81 7.35
C VAL A 40 -14.56 12.53 6.72
N LYS A 41 -15.11 12.61 5.51
CA LYS A 41 -15.84 11.51 4.87
C LYS A 41 -14.94 10.30 4.57
N PRO A 42 -13.74 10.43 3.94
CA PRO A 42 -12.81 9.31 3.80
C PRO A 42 -12.42 8.68 5.14
N LEU A 43 -12.24 9.47 6.20
CA LEU A 43 -11.89 8.95 7.53
C LEU A 43 -13.03 8.14 8.15
N LEU A 44 -14.29 8.54 7.93
CA LEU A 44 -15.45 7.74 8.32
C LEU A 44 -15.49 6.40 7.57
N LEU A 45 -15.23 6.41 6.26
CA LEU A 45 -15.18 5.19 5.45
C LEU A 45 -14.01 4.28 5.86
N LYS A 46 -12.85 4.86 6.21
CA LYS A 46 -11.73 4.13 6.81
C LYS A 46 -12.13 3.44 8.12
N ALA A 47 -12.78 4.18 9.01
CA ALA A 47 -13.29 3.64 10.28
C ALA A 47 -14.33 2.54 10.04
N LEU A 48 -15.20 2.71 9.05
CA LEU A 48 -16.21 1.73 8.67
C LEU A 48 -15.57 0.42 8.21
N GLY A 49 -14.54 0.48 7.36
CA GLY A 49 -13.78 -0.69 6.92
C GLY A 49 -13.14 -1.45 8.10
N LEU A 50 -12.55 -0.74 9.06
CA LEU A 50 -11.98 -1.35 10.28
C LEU A 50 -13.05 -1.99 11.18
N ILE A 51 -14.20 -1.33 11.36
CA ILE A 51 -15.30 -1.87 12.15
C ILE A 51 -15.85 -3.14 11.51
N LEU A 52 -15.98 -3.15 10.18
CA LEU A 52 -16.45 -4.30 9.43
C LEU A 52 -15.50 -5.50 9.60
N THR A 53 -14.18 -5.27 9.73
CA THR A 53 -13.21 -6.35 9.87
C THR A 53 -13.01 -6.82 11.29
N ASP A 54 -12.63 -5.93 12.20
CA ASP A 54 -12.16 -6.26 13.56
C ASP A 54 -13.08 -5.72 14.67
N GLY A 55 -14.09 -4.94 14.30
CA GLY A 55 -15.01 -4.33 15.26
C GLY A 55 -16.08 -5.28 15.76
N ASN A 56 -16.58 -5.02 16.97
CA ASN A 56 -17.77 -5.70 17.50
C ASN A 56 -19.06 -5.15 16.86
N LEU A 57 -19.29 -5.57 15.63
CA LEU A 57 -20.42 -5.13 14.79
C LEU A 57 -21.78 -5.37 15.45
N SER A 58 -22.00 -6.53 16.06
CA SER A 58 -23.30 -6.90 16.64
C SER A 58 -23.68 -5.99 17.80
N ALA A 59 -22.72 -5.59 18.63
CA ALA A 59 -22.95 -4.62 19.69
C ALA A 59 -23.29 -3.24 19.12
N LEU A 60 -22.62 -2.79 18.06
CA LEU A 60 -22.91 -1.48 17.46
C LEU A 60 -24.32 -1.40 16.87
N LEU A 61 -24.74 -2.46 16.16
CA LEU A 61 -26.08 -2.53 15.59
C LEU A 61 -27.18 -2.59 16.66
N LYS A 62 -26.89 -3.16 17.83
CA LYS A 62 -27.76 -3.14 19.03
C LYS A 62 -27.78 -1.79 19.77
N GLY A 63 -27.08 -0.77 19.27
CA GLY A 63 -27.10 0.58 19.84
C GLY A 63 -26.07 0.84 20.94
N TYR A 64 -25.08 -0.04 21.13
CA TYR A 64 -24.06 0.19 22.16
C TYR A 64 -23.27 1.48 21.90
N ARG A 65 -22.94 2.17 23.00
CA ARG A 65 -22.34 3.50 22.92
C ARG A 65 -20.87 3.50 22.50
N THR A 66 -20.20 2.35 22.57
CA THR A 66 -18.74 2.21 22.42
C THR A 66 -18.42 1.25 21.29
N ILE A 67 -17.51 1.62 20.39
CA ILE A 67 -16.94 0.71 19.40
C ILE A 67 -15.79 -0.03 20.07
N VAL A 68 -15.80 -1.36 20.02
CA VAL A 68 -14.79 -2.19 20.69
C VAL A 68 -14.13 -3.13 19.69
N PHE A 69 -12.80 -3.17 19.75
CA PHE A 69 -11.94 -4.11 19.04
C PHE A 69 -11.25 -4.99 20.09
N ARG A 70 -11.30 -6.32 19.93
CA ARG A 70 -10.77 -7.28 20.91
C ARG A 70 -9.75 -8.19 20.25
N GLY A 71 -8.75 -8.61 21.02
CA GLY A 71 -7.76 -9.57 20.54
C GLY A 71 -6.83 -9.02 19.46
N VAL A 72 -6.69 -7.70 19.38
CA VAL A 72 -5.89 -7.06 18.32
C VAL A 72 -4.42 -6.98 18.74
N ASN A 73 -3.51 -7.11 17.78
CA ASN A 73 -2.07 -6.93 18.02
C ASN A 73 -1.71 -5.43 18.10
N GLU A 74 -0.50 -5.13 18.56
CA GLU A 74 -0.02 -3.75 18.72
C GLU A 74 -0.12 -2.92 17.44
N SER A 75 0.27 -3.48 16.28
CA SER A 75 0.18 -2.77 15.01
C SER A 75 -1.25 -2.40 14.61
N SER A 76 -2.22 -3.24 14.98
CA SER A 76 -3.65 -2.99 14.78
C SER A 76 -4.17 -1.95 15.77
N VAL A 77 -3.69 -1.95 17.02
CA VAL A 77 -3.95 -0.86 17.99
C VAL A 77 -3.50 0.48 17.41
N GLN A 78 -2.33 0.54 16.77
CA GLN A 78 -1.84 1.76 16.11
C GLN A 78 -2.75 2.22 14.98
N SER A 79 -3.19 1.31 14.11
CA SER A 79 -4.12 1.62 13.01
C SER A 79 -5.47 2.15 13.51
N ILE A 80 -6.09 1.44 14.47
CA ILE A 80 -7.36 1.84 15.09
C ILE A 80 -7.19 3.19 15.77
N SER A 81 -6.12 3.35 16.56
CA SER A 81 -5.88 4.58 17.31
C SER A 81 -5.71 5.77 16.39
N LYS A 82 -4.87 5.66 15.37
CA LYS A 82 -4.66 6.73 14.38
C LYS A 82 -5.95 7.11 13.67
N THR A 83 -6.76 6.12 13.26
CA THR A 83 -8.03 6.37 12.57
C THR A 83 -9.01 7.16 13.44
N PHE A 84 -9.26 6.70 14.66
CA PHE A 84 -10.30 7.31 15.51
C PHE A 84 -9.84 8.59 16.21
N LEU A 85 -8.55 8.76 16.49
CA LEU A 85 -8.02 10.03 17.01
C LEU A 85 -8.15 11.15 15.95
N GLN A 86 -7.95 10.85 14.67
CA GLN A 86 -8.17 11.82 13.58
C GLN A 86 -9.63 12.24 13.44
N LEU A 87 -10.57 11.41 13.90
CA LEU A 87 -12.01 11.72 13.98
C LEU A 87 -12.40 12.44 15.29
N GLY A 88 -11.43 12.87 16.10
CA GLY A 88 -11.72 13.57 17.36
C GLY A 88 -12.25 12.68 18.48
N SER A 89 -11.91 11.38 18.46
CA SER A 89 -12.37 10.44 19.50
C SER A 89 -11.43 10.38 20.71
N CYS A 90 -11.98 9.90 21.84
CA CYS A 90 -11.20 9.31 22.93
C CYS A 90 -11.10 7.79 22.75
N ILE A 91 -9.94 7.22 23.06
CA ILE A 91 -9.63 5.80 22.90
C ILE A 91 -9.09 5.26 24.21
N ARG A 92 -9.59 4.10 24.65
CA ARG A 92 -9.05 3.33 25.77
C ARG A 92 -8.42 2.05 25.26
N ILE A 93 -7.17 1.81 25.64
CA ILE A 93 -6.41 0.63 25.30
C ILE A 93 -6.16 -0.14 26.58
N ARG A 94 -6.50 -1.42 26.59
CA ARG A 94 -6.23 -2.33 27.70
C ARG A 94 -5.40 -3.49 27.18
N ASN A 95 -4.33 -3.81 27.90
CA ASN A 95 -3.61 -5.07 27.68
C ASN A 95 -4.54 -6.22 28.10
N TYR A 96 -5.07 -6.91 27.10
CA TYR A 96 -6.01 -8.02 27.23
C TYR A 96 -5.24 -9.28 26.84
N SER A 97 -4.42 -9.78 27.75
CA SER A 97 -3.51 -10.92 27.55
C SER A 97 -4.02 -12.20 28.23
N PRO A 98 -5.17 -12.78 27.82
CA PRO A 98 -5.60 -14.07 28.36
C PRO A 98 -4.79 -15.25 27.79
N ASN A 99 -4.10 -15.10 26.64
CA ASN A 99 -3.45 -16.20 25.93
C ASN A 99 -1.97 -15.97 25.57
N VAL A 100 -1.25 -15.09 26.28
CA VAL A 100 0.18 -14.85 26.02
C VAL A 100 0.99 -16.14 26.18
N GLU A 101 0.62 -16.99 27.13
CA GLU A 101 1.22 -18.31 27.33
C GLU A 101 1.04 -19.25 26.12
N LYS A 102 -0.02 -19.07 25.32
CA LYS A 102 -0.34 -19.94 24.17
C LYS A 102 0.20 -19.42 22.83
N PHE A 103 0.27 -18.11 22.64
CA PHE A 103 0.64 -17.50 21.35
C PHE A 103 1.90 -16.64 21.40
N GLY A 104 2.52 -16.46 22.57
CA GLY A 104 3.79 -15.74 22.75
C GLY A 104 3.72 -14.23 22.45
N VAL A 105 2.54 -13.66 22.20
CA VAL A 105 2.37 -12.24 21.84
C VAL A 105 1.19 -11.63 22.62
N PRO A 106 1.35 -10.45 23.23
CA PRO A 106 0.26 -9.76 23.91
C PRO A 106 -0.84 -9.36 22.93
N SER A 107 -2.08 -9.48 23.39
CA SER A 107 -3.26 -8.96 22.69
C SER A 107 -3.88 -7.80 23.45
N PHE A 108 -4.57 -6.94 22.72
CA PHE A 108 -5.13 -5.71 23.27
C PHE A 108 -6.63 -5.64 23.02
N GLN A 109 -7.31 -4.91 23.89
CA GLN A 109 -8.65 -4.42 23.66
C GLN A 109 -8.60 -2.90 23.45
N VAL A 110 -9.20 -2.43 22.37
CA VAL A 110 -9.33 -1.00 22.07
C VAL A 110 -10.80 -0.62 22.13
N SER A 111 -11.12 0.40 22.91
CA SER A 111 -12.48 0.92 23.07
C SER A 111 -12.52 2.39 22.65
N VAL A 112 -13.29 2.69 21.62
CA VAL A 112 -13.48 4.04 21.09
C VAL A 112 -14.71 4.65 21.76
N LEU A 113 -14.50 5.71 22.52
CA LEU A 113 -15.53 6.35 23.32
C LEU A 113 -16.25 7.43 22.51
N SER A 114 -17.58 7.38 22.54
CA SER A 114 -18.44 8.39 21.94
C SER A 114 -18.47 9.66 22.80
N LYS A 115 -17.47 10.53 22.68
CA LYS A 115 -17.36 11.80 23.43
C LYS A 115 -16.96 12.95 22.51
N GLY A 116 -17.28 14.18 22.92
CA GLY A 116 -16.86 15.40 22.22
C GLY A 116 -17.32 15.45 20.76
N SER A 117 -16.43 15.95 19.89
CA SER A 117 -16.64 16.10 18.45
C SER A 117 -16.90 14.77 17.70
N PHE A 118 -16.48 13.63 18.26
CA PHE A 118 -16.75 12.32 17.65
C PHE A 118 -18.20 11.84 17.82
N ARG A 119 -18.98 12.38 18.76
CA ARG A 119 -20.36 11.93 19.01
C ARG A 119 -21.26 12.02 17.76
N PRO A 120 -21.38 13.16 17.05
CA PRO A 120 -22.17 13.23 15.81
C PRO A 120 -21.60 12.34 14.69
N LEU A 121 -20.27 12.28 14.56
CA LEU A 121 -19.59 11.44 13.56
C LEU A 121 -19.86 9.95 13.75
N LYS A 122 -20.01 9.50 14.99
CA LYS A 122 -20.39 8.12 15.31
C LYS A 122 -21.81 7.81 14.84
N GLU A 123 -22.75 8.73 14.98
CA GLU A 123 -24.12 8.53 14.51
C GLU A 123 -24.15 8.40 12.98
N GLU A 124 -23.37 9.22 12.28
CA GLU A 124 -23.15 9.07 10.84
C GLU A 124 -22.51 7.73 10.49
N LEU A 125 -21.50 7.29 11.24
CA LEU A 125 -20.87 5.99 11.05
C LEU A 125 -21.84 4.82 11.24
N ILE A 126 -22.78 4.91 12.19
CA ILE A 126 -23.84 3.92 12.38
C ILE A 126 -24.82 3.93 11.21
N LYS A 127 -25.21 5.11 10.70
CA LYS A 127 -26.06 5.22 9.51
C LYS A 127 -25.38 4.57 8.31
N LEU A 128 -24.10 4.89 8.06
CA LEU A 128 -23.30 4.26 7.01
C LEU A 128 -23.24 2.75 7.19
N LEU A 129 -23.02 2.27 8.42
CA LEU A 129 -23.00 0.84 8.71
C LEU A 129 -24.31 0.19 8.31
N LYS A 130 -25.46 0.71 8.75
CA LYS A 130 -26.79 0.19 8.36
C LYS A 130 -26.98 0.18 6.86
N SER A 131 -26.66 1.28 6.17
CA SER A 131 -26.76 1.37 4.71
C SER A 131 -25.88 0.34 3.99
N VAL A 132 -24.69 0.03 4.51
CA VAL A 132 -23.84 -1.04 3.97
C VAL A 132 -24.47 -2.42 4.13
N PHE A 133 -25.26 -2.68 5.18
CA PHE A 133 -25.95 -3.98 5.33
C PHE A 133 -27.23 -4.06 4.49
N GLU A 134 -27.95 -2.96 4.33
CA GLU A 134 -29.23 -2.90 3.62
C GLU A 134 -29.07 -2.82 2.10
N SER A 135 -28.16 -1.96 1.62
CA SER A 135 -27.93 -1.74 0.19
C SER A 135 -26.47 -1.36 -0.11
N PRO A 136 -25.54 -2.35 -0.06
CA PRO A 136 -24.11 -2.09 -0.22
C PRO A 136 -23.77 -1.39 -1.55
N LEU A 137 -24.29 -1.90 -2.67
CA LEU A 137 -24.06 -1.32 -4.01
C LEU A 137 -24.51 0.15 -4.11
N SER A 138 -25.65 0.50 -3.52
CA SER A 138 -26.16 1.88 -3.51
C SER A 138 -25.23 2.82 -2.76
N LEU A 139 -24.62 2.38 -1.65
CA LEU A 139 -23.64 3.20 -0.96
C LEU A 139 -22.36 3.31 -1.80
N PHE A 140 -21.84 2.19 -2.29
CA PHE A 140 -20.53 2.13 -2.95
C PHE A 140 -20.50 2.95 -4.24
N SER A 141 -21.58 2.95 -5.03
CA SER A 141 -21.70 3.75 -6.26
C SER A 141 -21.64 5.27 -6.05
N ARG A 142 -21.88 5.75 -4.81
CA ARG A 142 -21.84 7.16 -4.44
C ARG A 142 -20.53 7.58 -3.76
N LEU A 143 -19.59 6.65 -3.60
CA LEU A 143 -18.29 6.95 -2.99
C LEU A 143 -17.37 7.63 -3.99
N SER A 144 -16.73 8.73 -3.57
CA SER A 144 -15.60 9.29 -4.29
C SER A 144 -14.42 8.30 -4.26
N THR A 145 -13.49 8.44 -5.20
CA THR A 145 -12.28 7.61 -5.26
C THR A 145 -11.47 7.64 -3.96
N ARG A 146 -11.39 8.80 -3.28
CA ARG A 146 -10.74 8.90 -1.96
C ARG A 146 -11.49 8.12 -0.89
N ALA A 147 -12.82 8.23 -0.84
CA ALA A 147 -13.64 7.51 0.13
C ALA A 147 -13.60 5.99 -0.08
N SER A 148 -13.60 5.52 -1.33
CA SER A 148 -13.43 4.10 -1.64
C SER A 148 -12.02 3.61 -1.30
N ALA A 149 -10.99 4.40 -1.58
CA ALA A 149 -9.61 4.07 -1.20
C ALA A 149 -9.45 3.94 0.32
N ALA A 150 -10.06 4.86 1.07
CA ALA A 150 -10.05 4.85 2.52
C ALA A 150 -10.81 3.64 3.10
N PHE A 151 -11.97 3.29 2.52
CA PHE A 151 -12.72 2.08 2.89
C PHE A 151 -11.89 0.81 2.65
N LEU A 152 -11.27 0.66 1.47
CA LEU A 152 -10.39 -0.47 1.15
C LEU A 152 -9.22 -0.54 2.12
N ALA A 153 -8.58 0.60 2.43
CA ALA A 153 -7.50 0.64 3.42
C ALA A 153 -7.97 0.21 4.82
N GLY A 154 -9.22 0.50 5.19
CA GLY A 154 -9.85 0.02 6.43
C GLY A 154 -9.91 -1.51 6.48
N ILE A 155 -10.40 -2.11 5.39
CA ILE A 155 -10.45 -3.58 5.25
C ILE A 155 -9.04 -4.17 5.28
N LEU A 156 -8.09 -3.53 4.59
CA LEU A 156 -6.71 -4.02 4.54
C LEU A 156 -6.03 -4.00 5.90
N ASP A 157 -6.26 -2.97 6.71
CA ASP A 157 -5.68 -2.88 8.05
C ASP A 157 -6.21 -3.94 9.02
N GLY A 158 -7.44 -4.43 8.84
CA GLY A 158 -7.96 -5.57 9.59
C GLY A 158 -7.65 -6.91 8.95
N ASP A 159 -8.50 -7.35 8.02
CA ASP A 159 -8.41 -8.69 7.39
C ASP A 159 -7.37 -8.80 6.27
N GLY A 160 -6.83 -7.68 5.78
CA GLY A 160 -5.89 -7.70 4.67
C GLY A 160 -4.56 -8.36 5.01
N TYR A 161 -4.07 -9.15 4.07
CA TYR A 161 -2.70 -9.62 4.04
C TYR A 161 -1.93 -8.86 2.96
N VAL A 162 -0.78 -8.30 3.35
CA VAL A 162 0.20 -7.73 2.43
C VAL A 162 1.47 -8.57 2.57
N GLY A 163 1.77 -9.35 1.53
CA GLY A 163 2.78 -10.41 1.60
C GLY A 163 4.21 -9.93 1.84
N LYS A 164 5.02 -10.78 2.51
CA LYS A 164 6.48 -10.59 2.66
C LYS A 164 7.26 -11.03 1.42
N GLU A 165 6.79 -12.09 0.73
CA GLU A 165 7.60 -12.82 -0.27
C GLU A 165 6.93 -12.96 -1.63
N LYS A 166 5.61 -12.81 -1.70
CA LYS A 166 4.86 -12.80 -2.95
C LYS A 166 4.20 -11.43 -3.06
N ARG A 167 4.43 -10.75 -4.18
CA ARG A 167 4.06 -9.35 -4.48
C ARG A 167 2.54 -9.16 -4.66
N TYR A 168 1.73 -9.78 -3.82
CA TYR A 168 0.28 -9.71 -3.89
C TYR A 168 -0.30 -9.19 -2.58
N ILE A 169 -1.46 -8.58 -2.72
CA ILE A 169 -2.31 -8.14 -1.63
C ILE A 169 -3.50 -9.09 -1.64
N SER A 170 -3.93 -9.55 -0.48
CA SER A 170 -5.10 -10.40 -0.39
C SER A 170 -5.97 -10.07 0.80
N ILE A 171 -7.23 -10.51 0.74
CA ILE A 171 -8.18 -10.41 1.83
C ILE A 171 -8.79 -11.80 2.03
N ALA A 172 -8.63 -12.34 3.23
CA ALA A 172 -9.27 -13.61 3.58
C ALA A 172 -10.69 -13.34 4.10
N LEU A 173 -11.71 -13.88 3.44
CA LEU A 173 -13.11 -13.66 3.84
C LEU A 173 -13.96 -14.92 3.67
N LYS A 174 -14.97 -15.07 4.53
CA LYS A 174 -16.02 -16.08 4.36
C LYS A 174 -17.17 -15.47 3.57
N ARG A 175 -17.26 -15.74 2.27
CA ARG A 175 -18.23 -15.10 1.35
C ARG A 175 -19.69 -15.25 1.80
N SER A 176 -20.04 -16.35 2.47
CA SER A 176 -21.40 -16.58 2.97
C SER A 176 -21.77 -15.74 4.19
N SER A 177 -20.80 -15.17 4.91
CA SER A 177 -21.06 -14.27 6.04
C SER A 177 -21.49 -12.87 5.57
N ASN A 178 -22.26 -12.14 6.37
CA ASN A 178 -22.69 -10.77 6.03
C ASN A 178 -21.51 -9.85 5.71
N LYS A 179 -20.46 -9.90 6.55
CA LYS A 179 -19.18 -9.22 6.34
C LYS A 179 -18.56 -9.58 4.98
N GLY A 180 -18.49 -10.87 4.68
CA GLY A 180 -17.91 -11.35 3.43
C GLY A 180 -18.71 -10.92 2.19
N ARG A 181 -20.04 -10.89 2.27
CA ARG A 181 -20.90 -10.38 1.19
C ARG A 181 -20.64 -8.91 0.90
N ILE A 182 -20.57 -8.09 1.94
CA ILE A 182 -20.28 -6.65 1.83
C ILE A 182 -18.92 -6.41 1.18
N ILE A 183 -17.85 -7.05 1.70
CA ILE A 183 -16.51 -6.88 1.15
C ILE A 183 -16.48 -7.36 -0.31
N HIS A 184 -17.13 -8.49 -0.62
CA HIS A 184 -17.22 -9.01 -1.98
C HIS A 184 -17.92 -8.02 -2.94
N GLU A 185 -19.04 -7.44 -2.55
CA GLU A 185 -19.74 -6.44 -3.37
C GLU A 185 -18.91 -5.17 -3.56
N PHE A 186 -18.24 -4.69 -2.51
CA PHE A 186 -17.31 -3.58 -2.61
C PHE A 186 -16.19 -3.86 -3.61
N LEU A 187 -15.53 -5.02 -3.51
CA LEU A 187 -14.44 -5.38 -4.42
C LEU A 187 -14.93 -5.49 -5.87
N ARG A 188 -16.13 -6.07 -6.11
CA ARG A 188 -16.74 -6.11 -7.44
C ARG A 188 -17.03 -4.72 -8.00
N TYR A 189 -17.52 -3.80 -7.16
CA TYR A 189 -17.75 -2.42 -7.58
C TYR A 189 -16.44 -1.74 -7.98
N VAL A 190 -15.42 -1.79 -7.13
CA VAL A 190 -14.10 -1.16 -7.38
C VAL A 190 -13.39 -1.79 -8.58
N GLU A 191 -13.58 -3.08 -8.82
CA GLU A 191 -13.11 -3.77 -10.03
C GLU A 191 -13.86 -3.31 -11.28
N ALA A 192 -15.19 -3.21 -11.23
CA ALA A 192 -16.01 -2.78 -12.37
C ALA A 192 -15.67 -1.37 -12.86
N VAL A 193 -15.25 -0.47 -11.95
CA VAL A 193 -14.77 0.88 -12.30
C VAL A 193 -13.27 0.91 -12.65
N GLY A 194 -12.60 -0.24 -12.74
CA GLY A 194 -11.21 -0.37 -13.22
C GLY A 194 -10.12 0.05 -12.22
N LEU A 195 -10.47 0.28 -10.96
CA LEU A 195 -9.50 0.75 -9.95
C LEU A 195 -8.63 -0.38 -9.40
N ILE A 196 -9.20 -1.59 -9.30
CA ILE A 196 -8.50 -2.83 -8.92
C ILE A 196 -8.79 -3.93 -9.94
N SER A 197 -8.05 -5.03 -9.85
CA SER A 197 -8.42 -6.31 -10.46
C SER A 197 -8.36 -7.40 -9.40
N VAL A 198 -9.36 -8.29 -9.43
CA VAL A 198 -9.56 -9.34 -8.45
C VAL A 198 -9.20 -10.69 -9.08
N GLY A 199 -8.26 -11.40 -8.45
CA GLY A 199 -7.83 -12.73 -8.88
C GLY A 199 -8.83 -13.83 -8.53
N LYS A 200 -8.59 -15.04 -9.04
CA LYS A 200 -9.40 -16.23 -8.70
C LYS A 200 -9.33 -16.53 -7.20
N TYR A 201 -10.48 -16.86 -6.63
CA TYR A 201 -10.63 -17.29 -5.24
C TYR A 201 -9.93 -18.63 -5.01
N THR A 202 -9.02 -18.71 -4.04
CA THR A 202 -8.39 -19.98 -3.66
C THR A 202 -9.09 -20.60 -2.45
N GLY A 203 -9.69 -21.79 -2.67
CA GLY A 203 -10.00 -22.82 -1.66
C GLY A 203 -11.08 -22.53 -0.60
N PRO A 204 -12.04 -23.45 -0.34
CA PRO A 204 -12.77 -23.50 0.92
C PRO A 204 -11.83 -23.88 2.08
N PRO A 205 -12.08 -23.46 3.34
CA PRO A 205 -13.24 -22.73 3.88
C PRO A 205 -13.03 -21.21 4.02
N LYS A 206 -11.81 -20.70 3.75
CA LYS A 206 -11.47 -19.27 3.75
C LYS A 206 -11.12 -18.86 2.33
N TYR A 207 -12.02 -18.12 1.70
CA TYR A 207 -11.79 -17.60 0.38
C TYR A 207 -10.78 -16.46 0.48
N GLU A 208 -9.57 -16.69 -0.01
CA GLU A 208 -8.58 -15.65 -0.17
C GLU A 208 -8.79 -14.95 -1.52
N VAL A 209 -8.99 -13.64 -1.46
CA VAL A 209 -9.19 -12.80 -2.64
C VAL A 209 -7.93 -12.02 -2.90
N VAL A 210 -7.24 -12.32 -3.99
CA VAL A 210 -6.05 -11.58 -4.41
C VAL A 210 -6.47 -10.30 -5.13
N ILE A 211 -5.88 -9.18 -4.75
CA ILE A 211 -6.13 -7.86 -5.31
C ILE A 211 -4.85 -7.36 -5.98
N THR A 212 -5.00 -6.84 -7.19
CA THR A 212 -3.98 -6.08 -7.90
C THR A 212 -4.50 -4.69 -8.25
N PHE A 213 -3.60 -3.74 -8.48
CA PHE A 213 -3.96 -2.35 -8.73
C PHE A 213 -3.60 -1.93 -10.17
N PRO A 214 -4.51 -2.04 -11.16
CA PRO A 214 -4.35 -1.43 -12.47
C PRO A 214 -4.17 0.09 -12.37
N SER A 215 -4.93 0.76 -11.51
CA SER A 215 -4.74 2.19 -11.20
C SER A 215 -3.68 2.38 -10.11
N ILE A 216 -2.51 2.92 -10.47
CA ILE A 216 -1.45 3.25 -9.50
C ILE A 216 -1.87 4.42 -8.61
N ASP A 217 -2.58 5.40 -9.15
CA ASP A 217 -3.02 6.55 -8.35
C ASP A 217 -4.02 6.13 -7.29
N TYR A 218 -4.93 5.20 -7.61
CA TYR A 218 -5.79 4.58 -6.60
C TYR A 218 -4.99 3.85 -5.53
N ALA A 219 -3.96 3.11 -5.93
CA ALA A 219 -3.10 2.38 -5.00
C ALA A 219 -2.32 3.34 -4.07
N ARG A 220 -1.87 4.49 -4.58
CA ARG A 220 -1.25 5.57 -3.78
C ARG A 220 -2.25 6.12 -2.77
N LEU A 221 -3.47 6.45 -3.20
CA LEU A 221 -4.54 6.90 -2.30
C LEU A 221 -4.82 5.86 -1.20
N VAL A 222 -4.93 4.58 -1.54
CA VAL A 222 -5.12 3.51 -0.53
C VAL A 222 -3.97 3.53 0.48
N SER A 223 -2.72 3.66 0.02
CA SER A 223 -1.54 3.65 0.89
C SER A 223 -1.50 4.81 1.89
N GLU A 224 -2.11 5.95 1.56
CA GLU A 224 -2.22 7.09 2.47
C GLU A 224 -3.01 6.71 3.72
N TYR A 225 -4.09 5.94 3.55
CA TYR A 225 -5.01 5.50 4.60
C TYR A 225 -4.67 4.13 5.23
N VAL A 226 -3.63 3.42 4.77
CA VAL A 226 -3.12 2.21 5.44
C VAL A 226 -2.26 2.66 6.62
N TYR A 227 -2.75 2.41 7.84
CA TYR A 227 -2.13 2.88 9.07
C TYR A 227 -1.47 1.77 9.86
N HIS A 228 -1.76 0.50 9.57
CA HIS A 228 -1.05 -0.61 10.19
C HIS A 228 0.42 -0.60 9.72
N PRO A 229 1.43 -0.40 10.59
CA PRO A 229 2.80 -0.10 10.18
C PRO A 229 3.40 -1.14 9.25
N LEU A 230 3.32 -2.42 9.64
CA LEU A 230 3.86 -3.52 8.84
C LEU A 230 3.17 -3.65 7.47
N LYS A 231 1.85 -3.43 7.41
CA LYS A 231 1.09 -3.50 6.16
C LYS A 231 1.42 -2.30 5.28
N ARG A 232 1.50 -1.09 5.85
CA ARG A 232 1.91 0.14 5.14
C ARG A 232 3.29 -0.01 4.52
N GLU A 233 4.28 -0.46 5.29
CA GLU A 233 5.64 -0.64 4.80
C GLU A 233 5.72 -1.65 3.64
N ARG A 234 5.01 -2.78 3.76
CA ARG A 234 4.90 -3.78 2.70
C ARG A 234 4.11 -3.27 1.49
N PHE A 235 3.06 -2.48 1.71
CA PHE A 235 2.25 -1.88 0.64
C PHE A 235 3.08 -0.88 -0.16
N LEU A 236 3.87 -0.03 0.50
CA LEU A 236 4.81 0.88 -0.16
C LEU A 236 5.90 0.11 -0.94
N ARG A 237 6.36 -1.04 -0.44
CA ARG A 237 7.23 -1.95 -1.21
C ARG A 237 6.52 -2.53 -2.43
N TYR A 238 5.25 -2.92 -2.30
CA TYR A 238 4.42 -3.37 -3.42
C TYR A 238 4.28 -2.28 -4.49
N LEU A 239 3.92 -1.04 -4.10
CA LEU A 239 3.81 0.10 -5.02
C LEU A 239 5.09 0.34 -5.80
N ARG A 240 6.23 0.43 -5.10
CA ARG A 240 7.54 0.60 -5.76
C ARG A 240 7.83 -0.51 -6.77
N ASN A 241 7.42 -1.74 -6.48
CA ASN A 241 7.62 -2.86 -7.41
C ASN A 241 6.68 -2.79 -8.63
N VAL A 242 5.44 -2.33 -8.45
CA VAL A 242 4.47 -2.12 -9.54
C VAL A 242 4.90 -0.94 -10.41
N GLU A 243 5.31 0.18 -9.82
CA GLU A 243 5.86 1.32 -10.56
C GLU A 243 7.11 0.92 -11.34
N ARG A 244 8.04 0.19 -10.70
CA ARG A 244 9.21 -0.37 -11.37
C ARG A 244 8.86 -1.39 -12.44
N SER A 245 7.69 -2.03 -12.41
CA SER A 245 7.28 -2.99 -13.44
C SER A 245 6.60 -2.29 -14.62
N ARG A 246 5.87 -1.19 -14.39
CA ARG A 246 5.11 -0.47 -15.43
C ARG A 246 5.84 0.70 -16.08
N TYR A 247 6.58 1.48 -15.30
CA TYR A 247 7.25 2.69 -15.79
C TYR A 247 8.74 2.48 -15.98
N CYS A 248 9.32 3.23 -16.92
CA CYS A 248 10.76 3.30 -17.05
C CYS A 248 11.34 4.21 -15.97
N GLY A 249 12.11 3.64 -15.05
CA GLY A 249 12.80 4.40 -13.98
C GLY A 249 14.06 5.12 -14.44
N THR A 250 14.47 4.93 -15.70
CA THR A 250 15.70 5.51 -16.26
C THR A 250 15.35 6.66 -17.19
N SER A 251 15.90 7.85 -16.92
CA SER A 251 15.64 9.06 -17.71
C SER A 251 16.38 9.03 -19.05
N ILE A 252 16.00 9.93 -19.96
CA ILE A 252 16.67 10.13 -21.24
C ILE A 252 18.15 10.47 -21.03
N GLU A 253 18.47 11.39 -20.12
CA GLU A 253 19.85 11.79 -19.81
C GLU A 253 20.68 10.65 -19.23
N GLN A 254 20.07 9.81 -18.38
CA GLN A 254 20.74 8.60 -17.89
C GLN A 254 21.04 7.64 -19.03
N TYR A 255 20.11 7.46 -19.99
CA TYR A 255 20.36 6.63 -21.16
C TYR A 255 21.43 7.20 -22.09
N LYS A 256 21.48 8.52 -22.31
CA LYS A 256 22.57 9.15 -23.08
C LYS A 256 23.93 8.80 -22.49
N ALA A 257 24.09 8.98 -21.17
CA ALA A 257 25.33 8.63 -20.49
C ALA A 257 25.64 7.13 -20.55
N ILE A 258 24.62 6.26 -20.43
CA ILE A 258 24.78 4.81 -20.58
C ILE A 258 25.28 4.46 -21.99
N LEU A 259 24.70 5.06 -23.03
CA LEU A 259 25.04 4.78 -24.43
C LEU A 259 26.47 5.25 -24.77
N ILE A 260 26.88 6.44 -24.31
CA ILE A 260 28.23 6.97 -24.51
C ILE A 260 29.31 6.10 -23.86
N HIS A 261 29.00 5.49 -22.71
CA HIS A 261 29.98 4.71 -21.93
C HIS A 261 29.84 3.18 -22.11
N ALA A 262 28.87 2.71 -22.89
CA ALA A 262 28.70 1.29 -23.15
C ALA A 262 29.85 0.78 -24.03
N SER A 263 30.51 -0.29 -23.57
CA SER A 263 31.58 -0.96 -24.32
C SER A 263 31.10 -2.17 -25.09
N TYR A 264 29.98 -2.77 -24.69
CA TYR A 264 29.40 -3.94 -25.33
C TYR A 264 27.89 -4.02 -25.09
N GLY A 265 27.13 -4.57 -26.03
CA GLY A 265 25.69 -4.71 -25.93
C GLY A 265 25.19 -5.93 -26.69
N TYR A 266 24.15 -6.60 -26.17
CA TYR A 266 23.49 -7.72 -26.85
C TYR A 266 22.02 -7.84 -26.45
N LEU A 267 21.25 -8.59 -27.24
CA LEU A 267 19.85 -8.90 -26.96
C LEU A 267 19.74 -10.28 -26.31
N MET A 268 19.22 -10.30 -25.09
CA MET A 268 18.88 -11.54 -24.40
C MET A 268 17.41 -11.87 -24.67
N LYS A 269 17.13 -12.89 -25.48
CA LYS A 269 15.77 -13.37 -25.74
C LYS A 269 15.29 -14.27 -24.58
N LYS A 270 14.06 -14.05 -24.12
CA LYS A 270 13.37 -14.87 -23.13
C LYS A 270 11.91 -15.06 -23.58
N GLY A 271 11.66 -16.13 -24.34
CA GLY A 271 10.38 -16.34 -25.04
C GLY A 271 10.11 -15.23 -26.05
N ASN A 272 8.87 -14.72 -26.10
CA ASN A 272 8.46 -13.62 -27.00
C ASN A 272 8.94 -12.22 -26.52
N SER A 273 9.77 -12.14 -25.49
CA SER A 273 10.32 -10.88 -24.98
C SER A 273 11.83 -10.86 -25.11
N ALA A 274 12.40 -9.72 -25.50
CA ALA A 274 13.85 -9.48 -25.40
C ALA A 274 14.15 -8.44 -24.33
N ILE A 275 15.36 -8.56 -23.76
CA ILE A 275 15.95 -7.57 -22.86
C ILE A 275 17.27 -7.17 -23.50
N LEU A 276 17.44 -5.87 -23.77
CA LEU A 276 18.73 -5.34 -24.16
C LEU A 276 19.65 -5.30 -22.92
N VAL A 277 20.85 -5.84 -23.07
CA VAL A 277 21.87 -5.84 -22.03
C VAL A 277 23.05 -5.02 -22.52
N LEU A 278 23.42 -3.98 -21.76
CA LEU A 278 24.57 -3.11 -22.03
C LEU A 278 25.61 -3.28 -20.91
N TYR A 279 26.89 -3.37 -21.28
CA TYR A 279 27.99 -3.39 -20.32
C TYR A 279 28.79 -2.10 -20.37
N ILE A 280 29.10 -1.59 -19.18
CA ILE A 280 29.95 -0.43 -18.98
C ILE A 280 31.17 -0.85 -18.14
N PRO A 281 32.41 -0.57 -18.55
CA PRO A 281 33.57 -0.83 -17.70
C PRO A 281 33.49 -0.01 -16.40
N VAL A 282 33.75 -0.63 -15.23
CA VAL A 282 33.60 0.06 -13.92
C VAL A 282 34.47 1.32 -13.83
N ARG A 283 35.64 1.34 -14.48
CA ARG A 283 36.52 2.53 -14.54
C ARG A 283 35.85 3.71 -15.24
N GLN A 284 35.09 3.47 -16.32
CA GLN A 284 34.34 4.50 -17.03
C GLN A 284 33.08 4.89 -16.25
N ALA A 285 32.42 3.93 -15.59
CA ALA A 285 31.30 4.20 -14.69
C ALA A 285 31.69 5.12 -13.51
N LYS A 286 32.89 4.96 -12.96
CA LYS A 286 33.38 5.83 -11.87
C LYS A 286 33.71 7.26 -12.31
N LYS A 287 34.08 7.48 -13.59
CA LYS A 287 34.44 8.79 -14.14
C LYS A 287 33.23 9.58 -14.68
N GLY A 288 32.19 8.90 -15.19
CA GLY A 288 31.03 9.56 -15.84
C GLY A 288 29.65 9.23 -15.26
N LEU A 289 29.50 8.17 -14.44
CA LEU A 289 28.20 7.69 -13.93
C LEU A 289 28.02 7.81 -12.41
N ARG A 290 28.90 8.53 -11.69
CA ARG A 290 28.76 8.78 -10.22
C ARG A 290 27.41 9.43 -9.86
N SER A 291 26.83 10.24 -10.75
CA SER A 291 25.50 10.85 -10.57
C SER A 291 24.33 9.89 -10.82
N ILE A 292 24.56 8.79 -11.54
CA ILE A 292 23.51 7.89 -12.03
C ILE A 292 23.21 6.79 -10.99
N THR A 293 24.19 6.43 -10.15
CA THR A 293 24.04 5.46 -9.05
C THR A 293 23.40 6.02 -7.78
N SER A 294 23.37 7.34 -7.59
CA SER A 294 22.95 8.00 -6.34
C SER A 294 21.43 8.23 -6.23
N GLY A 295 20.69 8.15 -7.34
CA GLY A 295 19.27 8.54 -7.43
C GLY A 295 18.23 7.44 -7.25
N GLY A 296 18.61 6.22 -6.83
CA GLY A 296 17.66 5.22 -6.32
C GLY A 296 16.74 4.46 -7.31
N ILE A 297 16.79 4.74 -8.62
CA ILE A 297 15.89 4.10 -9.62
C ILE A 297 16.61 3.58 -10.88
N LEU A 298 17.89 3.20 -10.78
CA LEU A 298 18.46 2.30 -11.79
C LEU A 298 18.05 0.85 -11.50
N PRO A 299 17.94 -0.03 -12.52
CA PRO A 299 18.10 -1.47 -12.30
C PRO A 299 19.42 -1.65 -11.55
N LYS A 300 19.40 -2.27 -10.35
CA LYS A 300 20.63 -2.46 -9.56
C LYS A 300 21.70 -3.04 -10.48
N PRO A 301 22.79 -2.29 -10.75
CA PRO A 301 23.82 -2.79 -11.64
C PRO A 301 24.43 -4.05 -11.03
N LEU A 302 24.43 -5.13 -11.79
CA LEU A 302 25.16 -6.33 -11.41
C LEU A 302 26.62 -6.11 -11.80
N VAL A 303 27.49 -6.05 -10.80
CA VAL A 303 28.93 -5.95 -11.02
C VAL A 303 29.48 -7.36 -11.17
N ALA A 304 29.97 -7.68 -12.36
CA ALA A 304 30.60 -8.97 -12.66
C ALA A 304 31.85 -8.71 -13.50
N GLY A 305 32.99 -9.28 -13.09
CA GLY A 305 34.26 -9.20 -13.85
C GLY A 305 34.73 -7.76 -14.15
N GLY A 306 34.54 -6.81 -13.23
CA GLY A 306 34.95 -5.40 -13.44
C GLY A 306 34.09 -4.61 -14.43
N ARG A 307 32.91 -5.14 -14.81
CA ARG A 307 31.93 -4.49 -15.67
C ARG A 307 30.61 -4.31 -14.93
N LEU A 308 29.91 -3.24 -15.27
CA LEU A 308 28.59 -2.88 -14.81
C LEU A 308 27.57 -3.30 -15.88
N MET A 309 26.70 -4.25 -15.54
CA MET A 309 25.65 -4.73 -16.45
C MET A 309 24.34 -3.97 -16.24
N ILE A 310 23.82 -3.38 -17.32
CA ILE A 310 22.55 -2.65 -17.36
C ILE A 310 21.57 -3.43 -18.23
N LYS A 311 20.43 -3.80 -17.64
CA LYS A 311 19.33 -4.46 -18.36
C LYS A 311 18.27 -3.42 -18.69
N VAL A 312 17.97 -3.25 -19.98
CA VAL A 312 16.99 -2.30 -20.48
C VAL A 312 15.71 -3.05 -20.86
N PRO A 313 14.63 -2.97 -20.05
CA PRO A 313 13.37 -3.67 -20.32
C PRO A 313 12.57 -2.98 -21.43
N LYS A 314 11.63 -3.70 -22.08
CA LYS A 314 10.79 -3.21 -23.19
C LYS A 314 10.13 -1.85 -22.89
N LYS A 315 9.58 -1.67 -21.69
CA LYS A 315 8.93 -0.42 -21.26
C LYS A 315 9.82 0.83 -21.27
N CYS A 316 11.14 0.66 -21.35
CA CYS A 316 12.11 1.74 -21.41
C CYS A 316 12.51 2.13 -22.83
N ILE A 317 12.01 1.43 -23.84
CA ILE A 317 12.30 1.71 -25.26
C ILE A 317 12.00 3.17 -25.64
N PRO A 318 10.88 3.80 -25.23
CA PRO A 318 10.63 5.20 -25.59
C PRO A 318 11.71 6.16 -25.09
N ASN A 319 12.18 5.98 -23.84
CA ASN A 319 13.25 6.82 -23.29
C ASN A 319 14.60 6.53 -23.96
N LEU A 320 14.87 5.25 -24.27
CA LEU A 320 16.09 4.82 -24.95
C LEU A 320 16.16 5.36 -26.38
N ALA A 321 15.04 5.33 -27.12
CA ALA A 321 14.95 5.85 -28.49
C ALA A 321 15.23 7.35 -28.53
N LYS A 322 14.55 8.13 -27.68
CA LYS A 322 14.82 9.57 -27.53
C LYS A 322 16.27 9.84 -27.11
N ALA A 323 16.83 9.03 -26.22
CA ALA A 323 18.22 9.18 -25.82
C ALA A 323 19.19 8.92 -26.96
N LEU A 324 18.92 7.93 -27.81
CA LEU A 324 19.76 7.63 -28.98
C LEU A 324 19.67 8.74 -30.02
N GLU A 325 18.46 9.24 -30.31
CA GLU A 325 18.22 10.35 -31.26
C GLU A 325 18.90 11.65 -30.80
N GLN A 326 18.90 11.93 -29.50
CA GLN A 326 19.47 13.14 -28.93
C GLN A 326 20.94 12.99 -28.48
N SER A 327 21.53 11.81 -28.64
CA SER A 327 22.95 11.61 -28.36
C SER A 327 23.78 12.15 -29.51
N ASP A 328 24.91 12.78 -29.20
CA ASP A 328 25.94 13.05 -30.19
C ASP A 328 26.43 11.71 -30.77
N THR A 329 26.03 11.42 -32.01
CA THR A 329 26.25 10.13 -32.69
C THR A 329 27.73 9.78 -32.77
N ASN A 330 28.62 10.78 -32.76
CA ASN A 330 30.07 10.58 -32.81
C ASN A 330 30.64 10.06 -31.48
N ARG A 331 29.87 10.10 -30.39
CA ARG A 331 30.31 9.66 -29.05
C ARG A 331 29.75 8.30 -28.64
N VAL A 332 28.78 7.77 -29.38
CA VAL A 332 28.21 6.44 -29.13
C VAL A 332 28.91 5.44 -30.04
N ASN A 333 29.39 4.34 -29.48
CA ASN A 333 29.99 3.28 -30.27
C ASN A 333 29.00 2.72 -31.31
N GLU A 334 29.39 2.66 -32.58
CA GLU A 334 28.51 2.24 -33.69
C GLU A 334 27.86 0.88 -33.47
N LYS A 335 28.62 -0.10 -32.97
CA LYS A 335 28.09 -1.45 -32.67
C LYS A 335 27.04 -1.42 -31.57
N ILE A 336 27.18 -0.51 -30.60
CA ILE A 336 26.16 -0.29 -29.57
C ILE A 336 24.92 0.35 -30.19
N ALA A 337 25.10 1.40 -30.99
CA ALA A 337 24.01 2.08 -31.66
C ALA A 337 23.20 1.12 -32.54
N GLU A 338 23.86 0.22 -33.28
CA GLU A 338 23.21 -0.79 -34.11
C GLU A 338 22.38 -1.78 -33.29
N VAL A 339 22.95 -2.37 -32.23
CA VAL A 339 22.21 -3.30 -31.36
C VAL A 339 21.00 -2.62 -30.69
N VAL A 340 21.14 -1.35 -30.31
CA VAL A 340 20.05 -0.54 -29.74
C VAL A 340 18.97 -0.26 -30.79
N LYS A 341 19.34 0.13 -32.01
CA LYS A 341 18.40 0.34 -33.13
C LYS A 341 17.61 -0.93 -33.41
N THR A 342 18.28 -2.09 -33.46
CA THR A 342 17.61 -3.40 -33.61
C THR A 342 16.62 -3.66 -32.48
N TYR A 343 17.02 -3.41 -31.23
CA TYR A 343 16.11 -3.56 -30.09
C TYR A 343 14.87 -2.67 -30.19
N ILE A 344 15.05 -1.40 -30.58
CA ILE A 344 13.95 -0.44 -30.72
C ILE A 344 13.04 -0.84 -31.88
N LYS A 345 13.60 -1.25 -33.02
CA LYS A 345 12.84 -1.68 -34.20
C LYS A 345 12.01 -2.92 -33.91
N ASP A 346 12.64 -3.95 -33.36
CA ASP A 346 12.02 -5.27 -33.19
C ASP A 346 11.03 -5.32 -32.02
N TYR A 347 11.16 -4.41 -31.04
CA TYR A 347 10.39 -4.46 -29.80
C TYR A 347 9.70 -3.14 -29.40
N GLY A 348 9.92 -2.05 -30.13
CA GLY A 348 9.32 -0.73 -29.90
C GLY A 348 7.96 -0.52 -30.56
N MET A 349 7.61 -1.36 -31.54
CA MET A 349 6.32 -1.31 -32.24
C MET A 349 5.50 -2.58 -31.96
N SER A 350 4.82 -2.60 -30.83
CA SER A 350 3.59 -3.39 -30.64
C SER A 350 2.82 -2.80 -29.47
N PRO A 351 1.52 -2.52 -29.62
CA PRO A 351 0.69 -1.84 -28.63
C PRO A 351 0.70 -2.51 -27.25
#